data_AF-A0A1S2N1P4-F1
#
_entry.id   AF-A0A1S2N1P4-F1
#
_cell.length_a   1.000
_cell.length_b   1.000
_cell.length_c   1.000
_cell.angle_alpha   90.00
_cell.angle_beta   90.00
_cell.angle_gamma   90.00
#
_symmetry.space_group_name_H-M   'P 1'
#
loop_
_entity.id
_entity.type
_entity.pdbx_description
1 polymer ?
#
loop_
_entity_poly.entity_id
_entity_poly.type
_entity_poly.pdbx_seq_one_letter_code
_entity_poly.pdbx_strand_id
1 'polypeptide(L)'
;MKRALLLVAAILAEVSASLSLKAAMSAPWLYAWTVAGYTLAFVLLGLLLRAGMALGVAYGLWGAGGVALTALASAAIFGEALTPRIGLGLVLVIAGVLCVELGSQRVRRRALRSVDVDRPDVGLAGDARDGRAR
;
A
#
# COMPACT_ATOMS: atom_id res chain seq x y z
N MET A 1 -0.15 -11.26 6.66
CA MET A 1 -1.02 -10.54 7.63
C MET A 1 -0.40 -9.24 8.12
N LYS A 2 0.86 -9.20 8.58
CA LYS A 2 1.50 -7.97 9.12
C LYS A 2 1.47 -6.75 8.19
N ARG A 3 1.70 -6.93 6.88
CA ARG A 3 1.71 -5.82 5.89
C ARG A 3 0.37 -5.08 5.77
N ALA A 4 -0.73 -5.83 5.66
CA ALA A 4 -2.06 -5.24 5.54
C ALA A 4 -2.43 -4.45 6.81
N LEU A 5 -2.08 -4.98 7.99
CA LEU A 5 -2.29 -4.29 9.25
C LEU A 5 -1.49 -2.97 9.34
N LEU A 6 -0.22 -2.98 8.93
CA LEU A 6 0.62 -1.78 8.89
C LEU A 6 0.04 -0.72 7.94
N LEU A 7 -0.45 -1.14 6.77
CA LEU A 7 -1.06 -0.25 5.79
C LEU A 7 -2.36 0.37 6.33
N VAL A 8 -3.26 -0.45 6.89
CA VAL A 8 -4.51 0.05 7.49
C VAL A 8 -4.20 1.00 8.65
N ALA A 9 -3.25 0.67 9.52
CA ALA A 9 -2.83 1.54 10.60
C ALA A 9 -2.23 2.86 10.08
N ALA A 10 -1.45 2.84 9.00
CA ALA A 10 -0.89 4.04 8.38
C ALA A 10 -2.00 4.95 7.84
N ILE A 11 -2.99 4.38 7.15
CA ILE A 11 -4.15 5.12 6.63
C ILE A 11 -4.96 5.74 7.78
N LEU A 12 -5.23 4.97 8.84
CA LEU A 12 -5.98 5.50 10.00
C LEU A 12 -5.22 6.62 10.72
N ALA A 13 -3.90 6.49 10.87
CA ALA A 13 -3.05 7.54 11.45
C ALA A 13 -3.05 8.83 10.60
N GLU A 14 -2.98 8.69 9.28
CA GLU A 14 -3.05 9.82 8.34
C GLU A 14 -4.41 10.50 8.36
N VAL A 15 -5.50 9.72 8.32
CA VAL A 15 -6.86 10.23 8.29
C VAL A 15 -7.17 10.96 9.61
N SER A 16 -6.79 10.38 10.75
CA SER A 16 -6.93 11.06 12.03
C SER A 16 -6.09 12.35 12.10
N ALA A 17 -4.86 12.36 11.59
CA ALA A 17 -4.05 13.58 11.49
C ALA A 17 -4.71 14.67 10.63
N SER A 18 -5.30 14.27 9.49
CA SER A 18 -5.98 15.16 8.54
C SER A 18 -7.24 15.78 9.13
N LEU A 19 -8.05 14.98 9.84
CA LEU A 19 -9.23 15.48 10.55
C LEU A 19 -8.84 16.40 11.71
N SER A 20 -7.80 16.04 12.47
CA SER A 20 -7.27 16.91 13.53
C SER A 20 -6.73 18.21 12.99
N LEU A 21 -6.11 18.22 11.80
CA LEU A 21 -5.62 19.45 11.17
C LEU A 21 -6.77 20.42 10.89
N LYS A 22 -7.89 19.88 10.37
CA LYS A 22 -9.09 20.68 10.15
C LYS A 22 -9.69 21.19 11.47
N ALA A 23 -9.78 20.33 12.48
CA ALA A 23 -10.29 20.71 13.79
C ALA A 23 -9.34 21.68 14.55
N ALA A 24 -8.06 21.72 14.21
CA ALA A 24 -7.07 22.63 14.81
C ALA A 24 -7.37 24.10 14.54
N MET A 25 -8.18 24.41 13.52
CA MET A 25 -8.72 25.75 13.27
C MET A 25 -9.50 26.29 14.49
N SER A 26 -10.20 25.40 15.20
CA SER A 26 -11.01 25.73 16.39
C SER A 26 -10.28 25.43 17.70
N ALA A 27 -9.37 24.46 17.68
CA ALA A 27 -8.66 23.97 18.85
C ALA A 27 -7.16 23.79 18.53
N PRO A 28 -6.32 24.84 18.69
CA PRO A 28 -4.93 24.85 18.21
C PRO A 28 -4.02 23.75 18.78
N TRP A 29 -4.35 23.18 19.95
CA TRP A 29 -3.58 22.07 20.52
C TRP A 29 -3.59 20.82 19.62
N LEU A 30 -4.59 20.68 18.74
CA LEU A 30 -4.69 19.58 17.78
C LEU A 30 -3.60 19.60 16.71
N TYR A 31 -2.89 20.71 16.49
CA TYR A 31 -1.72 20.72 15.60
C TYR A 31 -0.64 19.76 16.08
N ALA A 32 -0.46 19.60 17.40
CA ALA A 32 0.47 18.63 17.94
C ALA A 32 0.06 17.19 17.57
N TRP A 33 -1.25 16.91 17.62
CA TRP A 33 -1.79 15.61 17.21
C TRP A 33 -1.64 15.36 15.72
N THR A 34 -1.88 16.38 14.88
CA THR A 34 -1.65 16.30 13.43
C THR A 34 -0.21 15.91 13.12
N VAL A 35 0.77 16.58 13.72
CA VAL A 35 2.20 16.27 13.49
C VAL A 35 2.53 14.85 13.94
N ALA A 36 2.05 14.45 15.13
CA ALA A 36 2.26 13.11 15.64
C ALA A 36 1.63 12.02 14.75
N GLY A 37 0.40 12.23 14.29
CA GLY A 37 -0.32 11.30 13.43
C GLY A 37 0.31 11.14 12.05
N TYR A 38 0.73 12.24 11.39
CA TYR A 38 1.46 12.14 10.13
C TYR A 38 2.82 11.45 10.30
N THR A 39 3.54 11.76 11.37
CA THR A 39 4.82 11.11 11.67
C THR A 39 4.62 9.61 11.85
N LEU A 40 3.60 9.19 12.61
CA LEU A 40 3.25 7.79 12.77
C LEU A 40 2.86 7.13 11.44
N ALA A 41 2.07 7.80 10.60
CA ALA A 41 1.69 7.30 9.28
C ALA A 41 2.92 7.03 8.40
N PHE A 42 3.86 7.98 8.33
CA PHE A 42 5.11 7.82 7.57
C PHE A 42 6.02 6.73 8.14
N VAL A 43 6.11 6.58 9.46
CA VAL A 43 6.87 5.50 10.09
C VAL A 43 6.27 4.14 9.72
N LEU A 44 4.95 3.98 9.81
CA LEU A 44 4.25 2.74 9.45
C LEU A 44 4.40 2.42 7.96
N LEU A 45 4.33 3.44 7.09
CA LEU A 45 4.59 3.29 5.66
C LEU A 45 6.04 2.86 5.41
N GLY A 46 7.02 3.46 6.10
CA GLY A 46 8.42 3.04 6.04
C GLY A 46 8.62 1.58 6.46
N LEU A 47 7.94 1.13 7.52
CA LEU A 47 7.94 -0.28 7.94
C LEU A 47 7.31 -1.19 6.88
N LEU A 48 6.25 -0.74 6.20
CA LEU A 48 5.60 -1.48 5.12
C LEU A 48 6.53 -1.70 3.92
N LEU A 49 7.31 -0.66 3.57
CA LEU A 49 8.33 -0.74 2.52
C LEU A 49 9.47 -1.67 2.92
N ARG A 50 9.96 -1.56 4.16
CA ARG A 50 10.97 -2.49 4.72
C ARG A 50 10.47 -3.94 4.77
N ALA A 51 9.16 -4.15 4.90
CA ALA A 51 8.55 -5.46 4.83
C ALA A 51 8.50 -6.04 3.40
N GLY A 52 9.00 -5.33 2.38
CA GLY A 52 9.16 -5.80 1.00
C GLY A 52 7.99 -5.48 0.06
N MET A 53 7.09 -4.57 0.45
CA MET A 53 6.05 -4.06 -0.46
C MET A 53 6.68 -3.09 -1.47
N ALA A 54 6.30 -3.19 -2.75
CA ALA A 54 6.78 -2.25 -3.76
C ALA A 54 6.27 -0.84 -3.47
N LEU A 55 7.12 0.16 -3.69
CA LEU A 55 6.82 1.56 -3.36
C LEU A 55 5.54 2.05 -4.04
N GLY A 56 5.37 1.79 -5.34
CA GLY A 56 4.19 2.21 -6.09
C GLY A 56 2.88 1.58 -5.59
N VAL A 57 2.93 0.32 -5.13
CA VAL A 57 1.79 -0.38 -4.53
C VAL A 57 1.43 0.24 -3.19
N ALA A 58 2.43 0.43 -2.32
CA ALA A 58 2.25 1.00 -0.99
C ALA A 58 1.68 2.43 -1.07
N TYR A 59 2.31 3.30 -1.88
CA TYR A 59 1.85 4.68 -2.05
C TYR A 59 0.50 4.78 -2.75
N GLY A 60 0.21 3.90 -3.72
CA GLY A 60 -1.09 3.87 -4.38
C GLY A 60 -2.22 3.55 -3.41
N LEU A 61 -2.11 2.44 -2.68
CA LEU A 61 -3.12 2.03 -1.70
C LEU A 61 -3.24 3.03 -0.55
N TRP A 62 -2.11 3.53 -0.04
CA TRP A 62 -2.08 4.51 1.03
C TRP A 62 -2.76 5.81 0.59
N GLY A 63 -2.39 6.38 -0.57
CA GLY A 63 -2.97 7.62 -1.06
C GLY A 63 -4.45 7.51 -1.43
N ALA A 64 -4.86 6.48 -2.18
CA ALA A 64 -6.28 6.31 -2.52
C ALA A 64 -7.15 6.03 -1.28
N GLY A 65 -6.66 5.17 -0.38
CA GLY A 65 -7.36 4.85 0.87
C GLY A 65 -7.45 6.07 1.79
N GLY A 66 -6.35 6.80 1.96
CA GLY A 66 -6.28 8.03 2.77
C GLY A 66 -7.21 9.11 2.25
N VAL A 67 -7.19 9.40 0.94
CA VAL A 67 -8.07 10.40 0.32
C VAL A 67 -9.54 10.00 0.43
N ALA A 68 -9.89 8.76 0.09
CA ALA A 68 -11.27 8.29 0.16
C ALA A 68 -11.81 8.31 1.59
N LEU A 69 -11.05 7.78 2.55
CA LEU A 69 -11.48 7.73 3.94
C LEU A 69 -11.52 9.13 4.57
N THR A 70 -10.58 10.01 4.24
CA THR A 70 -10.60 11.41 4.71
C THR A 70 -11.82 12.15 4.16
N ALA A 71 -12.16 11.98 2.88
CA ALA A 71 -13.34 12.61 2.30
C ALA A 71 -14.64 12.14 2.99
N LEU A 72 -14.78 10.82 3.19
CA LEU A 72 -15.95 10.25 3.87
C LEU A 72 -16.03 10.68 5.34
N ALA A 73 -14.91 10.63 6.07
CA ALA A 73 -14.86 11.02 7.47
C ALA A 73 -15.06 12.52 7.65
N SER A 74 -14.53 13.35 6.75
CA SER A 74 -14.75 14.80 6.76
C SER A 74 -16.21 15.15 6.53
N ALA A 75 -16.87 14.46 5.58
CA ALA A 75 -18.31 14.60 5.36
C ALA A 75 -19.13 14.18 6.59
N ALA A 76 -18.77 13.07 7.23
CA ALA A 76 -19.49 12.57 8.41
C ALA A 76 -19.31 13.43 9.67
N ILE A 77 -18.10 13.97 9.90
CA ILE A 77 -17.76 14.71 11.13
C ILE A 77 -18.04 16.21 10.98
N PHE A 78 -17.71 16.79 9.83
CA PHE A 78 -17.82 18.23 9.59
C PHE A 78 -19.03 18.61 8.72
N GLY A 79 -19.83 17.64 8.27
CA GLY A 79 -21.03 17.89 7.47
C GLY A 79 -20.74 18.38 6.05
N GLU A 80 -19.54 18.10 5.52
CA GLU A 80 -19.19 18.52 4.16
C GLU A 80 -20.03 17.79 3.10
N ALA A 81 -20.47 18.54 2.09
CA ALA A 81 -21.25 17.98 1.00
C ALA A 81 -20.39 17.10 0.07
N LEU A 82 -20.64 15.79 0.07
CA LEU A 82 -20.10 14.87 -0.92
C LEU A 82 -20.88 15.02 -2.23
N THR A 83 -20.41 15.92 -3.08
CA THR A 83 -21.02 16.10 -4.40
C THR A 83 -20.78 14.89 -5.30
N PRO A 84 -21.67 14.61 -6.27
CA PRO A 84 -21.46 13.54 -7.26
C PRO A 84 -20.13 13.68 -8.02
N ARG A 85 -19.63 14.91 -8.20
CA ARG A 85 -18.34 15.20 -8.84
C ARG A 85 -17.16 14.70 -8.00
N ILE A 86 -17.23 14.85 -6.67
CA ILE A 86 -16.24 14.30 -5.73
C ILE A 86 -16.25 12.78 -5.80
N GLY A 87 -17.44 12.17 -5.81
CA GLY A 87 -17.60 10.73 -5.96
C GLY A 87 -16.95 10.20 -7.25
N LEU A 88 -17.18 10.86 -8.38
CA LEU A 88 -16.54 10.52 -9.66
C LEU A 88 -15.01 10.62 -9.57
N GLY A 89 -14.49 11.68 -8.95
CA GLY A 89 -13.05 11.82 -8.71
C GLY A 89 -12.46 10.68 -7.89
N LEU A 90 -13.13 10.28 -6.80
CA LEU A 90 -12.70 9.16 -5.97
C LEU A 90 -12.68 7.84 -6.75
N VAL A 91 -13.69 7.58 -7.57
CA VAL A 91 -13.72 6.39 -8.45
C VAL A 91 -12.52 6.39 -9.41
N LEU A 92 -12.20 7.53 -10.01
CA LEU A 92 -11.03 7.66 -10.91
C LEU A 92 -9.70 7.45 -10.17
N VAL A 93 -9.56 7.96 -8.94
CA VAL A 93 -8.37 7.73 -8.09
C VAL A 93 -8.21 6.25 -7.79
N ILE A 94 -9.28 5.58 -7.37
CA ILE A 94 -9.27 4.13 -7.08
C ILE A 94 -8.91 3.35 -8.35
N ALA A 95 -9.52 3.68 -9.50
CA ALA A 95 -9.23 3.04 -10.77
C ALA A 95 -7.76 3.22 -11.20
N GLY A 96 -7.21 4.43 -11.04
CA GLY A 96 -5.80 4.72 -11.31
C GLY A 96 -4.86 3.87 -10.45
N VAL A 97 -5.16 3.72 -9.17
CA VAL A 97 -4.37 2.88 -8.26
C VAL A 97 -4.47 1.40 -8.61
N LEU A 98 -5.65 0.92 -8.99
CA LEU A 98 -5.81 -0.46 -9.47
C LEU A 98 -4.97 -0.71 -10.74
N CYS A 99 -4.90 0.25 -11.67
CA CYS A 99 -4.03 0.15 -12.84
C CYS A 99 -2.55 0.05 -12.45
N VAL A 100 -2.08 0.85 -11.49
CA VAL A 100 -0.70 0.79 -10.97
C VAL A 100 -0.41 -0.56 -10.32
N GLU A 101 -1.33 -1.06 -9.49
CA GLU A 101 -1.20 -2.36 -8.81
C GLU A 101 -1.09 -3.49 -9.83
N LEU A 102 -2.02 -3.54 -10.78
CA LEU A 102 -2.05 -4.57 -11.83
C LEU A 102 -0.80 -4.52 -12.71
N GLY A 103 -0.29 -3.34 -13.02
CA GLY A 103 0.99 -3.17 -13.71
C GLY A 103 2.17 -3.73 -12.92
N SER A 104 2.23 -3.44 -11.63
CA SER A 104 3.30 -3.94 -10.73
C SER A 104 3.32 -5.47 -10.63
N GLN A 105 2.14 -6.11 -10.54
CA GLN A 105 2.01 -7.56 -10.49
C GLN A 105 2.49 -8.25 -11.77
N ARG A 106 2.23 -7.65 -12.94
CA ARG A 106 2.69 -8.20 -14.24
C ARG A 106 4.22 -8.20 -14.34
N VAL A 107 4.87 -7.11 -13.92
CA VAL A 107 6.34 -7.02 -13.89
C VAL A 107 6.93 -8.08 -12.96
N ARG A 108 6.35 -8.26 -11.76
CA ARG A 108 6.79 -9.28 -10.80
C ARG A 108 6.68 -10.70 -11.37
N ARG A 109 5.54 -11.03 -12.01
CA ARG A 109 5.32 -12.36 -12.61
C ARG A 109 6.29 -12.64 -13.77
N ARG A 110 6.59 -11.62 -14.60
CA ARG A 110 7.55 -11.77 -15.70
C ARG A 110 8.96 -12.06 -15.20
N ALA A 111 9.39 -11.37 -14.14
CA ALA A 111 10.70 -11.60 -13.52
C ALA A 111 10.84 -13.01 -12.91
N LEU A 112 9.76 -13.56 -12.31
CA LEU A 112 9.77 -14.93 -11.80
C LEU A 112 9.80 -15.96 -12.93
N ARG A 113 9.11 -15.70 -14.05
CA ARG A 113 9.09 -16.61 -15.21
C ARG A 113 10.44 -16.68 -15.92
N SER A 114 11.20 -15.57 -15.98
CA SER A 114 12.55 -15.59 -16.57
C SER A 114 13.56 -16.36 -15.72
N VAL A 115 13.42 -16.35 -14.39
CA VAL A 115 14.29 -17.15 -13.50
C VAL A 115 14.03 -18.65 -13.65
N ASP A 116 12.79 -19.06 -13.89
CA ASP A 116 12.44 -20.48 -14.02
C ASP A 116 12.83 -21.07 -15.39
N VAL A 117 12.80 -20.26 -16.46
CA VAL A 117 13.25 -20.66 -17.81
C VAL A 117 14.77 -20.82 -17.90
N ASP A 118 15.53 -20.09 -17.07
CA ASP A 118 16.99 -20.10 -17.08
C ASP A 118 17.60 -21.12 -16.09
N ARG A 119 16.77 -21.99 -15.49
CA ARG A 119 17.28 -23.14 -14.74
C ARG A 119 17.75 -24.21 -15.74
N PRO A 120 19.06 -24.49 -15.85
CA PRO A 120 19.49 -25.69 -16.55
C PRO A 120 18.89 -26.88 -15.83
N ASP A 121 18.27 -27.77 -16.58
CA ASP A 121 17.83 -29.10 -16.20
C ASP A 121 19.02 -29.81 -15.53
N VAL A 122 19.12 -29.67 -14.20
CA VAL A 122 20.11 -30.37 -13.40
C VAL A 122 19.77 -31.84 -13.56
N GLY A 123 20.54 -32.48 -14.43
CA GLY A 123 20.31 -33.81 -14.90
C GLY A 123 20.11 -34.77 -13.75
N LEU A 124 18.95 -35.43 -13.76
CA LEU A 124 18.72 -36.76 -13.19
C LEU A 124 19.57 -37.83 -13.92
N ALA A 125 20.81 -37.51 -14.29
CA ALA A 125 21.77 -38.34 -15.02
C ALA A 125 22.97 -38.74 -14.15
N GLY A 126 22.80 -38.73 -12.81
CA GLY A 126 23.84 -39.10 -11.86
C GLY A 126 23.73 -40.51 -11.26
N ASP A 127 22.57 -41.18 -11.38
CA ASP A 127 22.28 -42.43 -10.64
C ASP A 127 22.35 -43.71 -11.50
N ALA A 128 23.33 -43.77 -12.40
CA ALA A 128 23.52 -44.94 -13.29
C ALA A 128 24.97 -45.47 -13.28
N ARG A 129 25.78 -45.13 -12.28
CA ARG A 129 27.18 -45.55 -12.19
C ARG A 129 27.60 -46.09 -10.82
N ASP A 130 26.69 -46.76 -10.12
CA ASP A 130 27.06 -47.65 -9.01
C ASP A 130 26.52 -49.05 -9.29
N GLY A 131 27.41 -50.04 -9.44
CA GLY A 131 27.00 -51.45 -9.61
C GLY A 131 27.75 -52.29 -10.66
N ARG A 132 28.69 -51.74 -11.44
CA ARG A 132 29.63 -52.56 -12.24
C ARG A 132 31.05 -52.05 -12.15
N ALA A 133 31.74 -52.45 -11.07
CA ALA A 133 33.10 -52.99 -11.12
C ALA A 133 33.65 -53.06 -9.70
N ARG A 134 33.56 -54.24 -9.08
CA ARG A 134 34.67 -55.01 -8.49
C ARG A 134 34.13 -55.98 -7.45
#